data_AF-A0A1X6YMY0-F1
#
_entry.id   AF-A0A1X6YMY0-F1
#
_cell.length_a   1.000
_cell.length_b   1.000
_cell.length_c   1.000
_cell.angle_alpha   90.00
_cell.angle_beta   90.00
_cell.angle_gamma   90.00
#
_symmetry.space_group_name_H-M   'P 1'
#
loop_
_entity.id
_entity.type
_entity.pdbx_description
1 polymer ?
#
loop_
_entity_poly.entity_id
_entity_poly.type
_entity_poly.pdbx_seq_one_letter_code
_entity_poly.pdbx_strand_id
1 'polypeptide(L)'
;MTEPATIMVCEDERHLRNDICEELTEAGYRALCAGDGLQALEMLKDTQPDLILCDIAMPRMDGRALLQALRAEHSALDAVPFLFLTAFGDRADIIDGKMRGADDYIVKPVDYEVLLATIAAHLRQVRRVASARPTEGAVEAARTALAEAEAGAWAALDRLSQGIVLLDPAGQVLHANAVARALCQPGSGLRLDETLRAEVEPTKLREGLTEALSGGTSTAVAPVPLVRPDRGQGPILLLSRLDSSTGQGAAVMVLIVDPARRAVPDPDLLRRALGLTPTEARISGLLASGLRSDAIAETLGVSPTTVASHLKSVFAKTETHRQTDLVALLLALSAIPSSE
;
A
#
# COMPACT_ATOMS: atom_id res chain seq x y z
N MET A 1 9.63 5.80 -20.31
CA MET A 1 9.35 4.37 -20.12
C MET A 1 9.94 3.99 -18.78
N THR A 2 9.13 3.57 -17.81
CA THR A 2 9.64 3.05 -16.52
C THR A 2 10.37 1.74 -16.77
N GLU A 3 11.54 1.56 -16.17
CA GLU A 3 12.28 0.31 -16.26
C GLU A 3 11.45 -0.88 -15.73
N PRO A 4 11.54 -2.06 -16.38
CA PRO A 4 10.83 -3.25 -15.94
C PRO A 4 11.32 -3.69 -14.54
N ALA A 5 10.38 -4.07 -13.68
CA ALA A 5 10.74 -4.54 -12.33
C ALA A 5 11.60 -5.81 -12.43
N THR A 6 12.63 -5.87 -11.60
CA THR A 6 13.62 -6.95 -11.57
C THR A 6 13.24 -7.99 -10.52
N ILE A 7 13.10 -9.24 -10.93
CA ILE A 7 12.72 -10.36 -10.05
C ILE A 7 13.90 -11.32 -9.96
N MET A 8 14.38 -11.59 -8.75
CA MET A 8 15.35 -12.64 -8.50
C MET A 8 14.62 -13.97 -8.29
N VAL A 9 14.99 -15.01 -9.04
CA VAL A 9 14.46 -16.36 -8.94
C VAL A 9 15.58 -17.28 -8.45
N CYS A 10 15.42 -17.81 -7.23
CA CYS A 10 16.34 -18.78 -6.63
C CYS A 10 15.66 -20.16 -6.65
N GLU A 11 16.13 -21.06 -7.50
CA GLU A 11 15.52 -22.39 -7.70
C GLU A 11 16.60 -23.33 -8.22
N ASP A 12 16.79 -24.50 -7.65
CA ASP A 12 17.89 -25.40 -8.01
C ASP A 12 17.57 -26.25 -9.24
N GLU A 13 16.30 -26.62 -9.41
CA GLU A 13 15.83 -27.30 -10.61
C GLU A 13 15.93 -26.39 -11.84
N ARG A 14 16.93 -26.64 -12.69
CA ARG A 14 17.23 -25.79 -13.86
C ARG A 14 16.03 -25.60 -14.79
N HIS A 15 15.22 -26.64 -15.01
CA HIS A 15 14.07 -26.57 -15.90
C HIS A 15 13.00 -25.64 -15.32
N LEU A 16 12.56 -25.89 -14.08
CA LEU A 16 11.59 -25.04 -13.39
C LEU A 16 12.07 -23.59 -13.27
N ARG A 17 13.35 -23.37 -12.94
CA ARG A 17 13.94 -22.02 -12.88
C ARG A 17 13.85 -21.31 -14.22
N ASN A 18 14.17 -21.99 -15.32
CA ASN A 18 14.13 -21.41 -16.65
C ASN A 18 12.69 -21.10 -17.06
N ASP A 19 11.75 -22.01 -16.85
CA ASP A 19 10.34 -21.80 -17.18
C ASP A 19 9.78 -20.58 -16.42
N ILE A 20 10.07 -20.46 -15.11
CA ILE A 20 9.69 -19.29 -14.32
C ILE A 20 10.33 -18.00 -14.88
N CYS A 21 11.63 -18.03 -15.19
CA CYS A 21 12.33 -16.87 -15.73
C CYS A 21 11.77 -16.45 -17.11
N GLU A 22 11.37 -17.40 -17.96
CA GLU A 22 10.73 -17.16 -19.25
C GLU A 22 9.34 -16.52 -19.09
N GLU A 23 8.46 -17.10 -18.27
CA GLU A 23 7.13 -16.57 -17.97
C GLU A 23 7.17 -15.15 -17.39
N LEU A 24 8.14 -14.87 -16.50
CA LEU A 24 8.35 -13.52 -15.97
C LEU A 24 8.79 -12.53 -17.05
N THR A 25 9.65 -12.96 -17.96
CA THR A 25 10.15 -12.12 -19.05
C THR A 25 9.03 -11.81 -20.05
N GLU A 26 8.21 -12.80 -20.40
CA GLU A 26 7.02 -12.63 -21.25
C GLU A 26 5.99 -11.68 -20.62
N ALA A 27 5.84 -11.74 -19.28
CA ALA A 27 5.00 -10.81 -18.52
C ALA A 27 5.59 -9.39 -18.36
N GLY A 28 6.78 -9.13 -18.91
CA GLY A 28 7.41 -7.80 -18.93
C GLY A 28 8.30 -7.48 -17.73
N TYR A 29 8.70 -8.47 -16.94
CA TYR A 29 9.69 -8.32 -15.87
C TYR A 29 11.12 -8.60 -16.37
N ARG A 30 12.12 -8.11 -15.63
CA ARG A 30 13.51 -8.55 -15.79
C ARG A 30 13.78 -9.69 -14.82
N ALA A 31 14.00 -10.91 -15.30
CA ALA A 31 14.33 -12.05 -14.45
C ALA A 31 15.85 -12.19 -14.23
N LEU A 32 16.26 -12.42 -12.99
CA LEU A 32 17.60 -12.85 -12.60
C LEU A 32 17.49 -14.27 -12.05
N CYS A 33 18.33 -15.18 -12.50
CA CYS A 33 18.20 -16.60 -12.14
C CYS A 33 19.43 -17.05 -11.31
N ALA A 34 19.18 -17.60 -10.12
CA ALA A 34 20.18 -18.20 -9.23
C ALA A 34 19.80 -19.66 -8.93
N GLY A 35 20.79 -20.55 -8.91
CA GLY A 35 20.59 -21.98 -8.65
C GLY A 35 20.56 -22.37 -7.18
N ASP A 36 20.91 -21.45 -6.28
CA ASP A 36 20.83 -21.64 -4.82
C ASP A 36 21.06 -20.31 -4.09
N GLY A 37 20.90 -20.33 -2.76
CA GLY A 37 21.03 -19.14 -1.92
C GLY A 37 22.42 -18.51 -1.93
N LEU A 38 23.51 -19.28 -2.10
CA LEU A 38 24.86 -18.69 -2.16
C LEU A 38 25.06 -17.88 -3.43
N GLN A 39 24.61 -18.41 -4.57
CA GLN A 39 24.66 -17.68 -5.82
C GLN A 39 23.79 -16.42 -5.76
N ALA A 40 22.58 -16.52 -5.19
CA ALA A 40 21.70 -15.38 -5.00
C ALA A 40 22.37 -14.30 -4.13
N LEU A 41 22.94 -14.69 -2.99
CA LEU A 41 23.62 -13.76 -2.08
C LEU A 41 24.80 -13.03 -2.75
N GLU A 42 25.57 -13.72 -3.59
CA GLU A 42 26.65 -13.10 -4.36
C GLU A 42 26.10 -12.06 -5.35
N MET A 43 25.05 -12.40 -6.09
CA MET A 43 24.41 -11.48 -7.05
C MET A 43 23.78 -10.26 -6.36
N LEU A 44 23.26 -10.44 -5.14
CA LEU A 44 22.62 -9.40 -4.34
C LEU A 44 23.60 -8.36 -3.76
N LYS A 45 24.92 -8.59 -3.85
CA LYS A 45 25.93 -7.59 -3.49
C LYS A 45 25.91 -6.40 -4.45
N ASP A 46 25.76 -6.69 -5.74
CA ASP A 46 25.84 -5.68 -6.82
C ASP A 46 24.48 -5.38 -7.45
N THR A 47 23.43 -6.10 -7.06
CA THR A 47 22.09 -5.98 -7.65
C THR A 47 21.01 -5.87 -6.58
N GLN A 48 20.09 -4.92 -6.76
CA GLN A 48 18.89 -4.79 -5.94
C GLN A 48 17.67 -5.18 -6.76
N PRO A 49 17.09 -6.38 -6.55
CA PRO A 49 15.83 -6.75 -7.18
C PRO A 49 14.65 -6.05 -6.51
N ASP A 50 13.55 -5.91 -7.24
CA ASP A 50 12.28 -5.41 -6.73
C ASP A 50 11.49 -6.49 -5.97
N LEU A 51 11.81 -7.78 -6.19
CA LEU A 51 11.23 -8.93 -5.49
C LEU A 51 12.17 -10.14 -5.57
N ILE A 52 12.18 -10.98 -4.53
CA ILE A 52 12.89 -12.26 -4.50
C ILE A 52 11.86 -13.40 -4.42
N LEU A 53 11.95 -14.33 -5.34
CA LEU A 53 11.20 -15.58 -5.38
C LEU A 53 12.18 -16.73 -5.15
N CYS A 54 12.01 -17.52 -4.10
CA CYS A 54 13.02 -18.46 -3.66
C CYS A 54 12.44 -19.80 -3.25
N ASP A 55 12.96 -20.90 -3.79
CA ASP A 55 12.66 -22.23 -3.25
C ASP A 55 13.14 -22.35 -1.80
N ILE A 56 12.33 -23.05 -1.00
CA ILE A 56 12.67 -23.38 0.37
C ILE A 56 13.84 -24.36 0.38
N ALA A 57 13.78 -25.41 -0.43
CA ALA A 57 14.72 -26.51 -0.38
C ALA A 57 15.72 -26.42 -1.54
N MET A 58 16.88 -25.82 -1.29
CA MET A 58 17.96 -25.72 -2.27
C MET A 58 19.28 -26.27 -1.71
N PRO A 59 20.19 -26.79 -2.54
CA PRO A 59 21.51 -27.22 -2.11
C PRO A 59 22.37 -26.02 -1.69
N ARG A 60 23.40 -26.29 -0.88
CA ARG A 60 24.39 -25.32 -0.35
C ARG A 60 23.82 -24.29 0.63
N MET A 61 22.80 -23.54 0.23
CA MET A 61 22.06 -22.61 1.08
C MET A 61 20.59 -22.64 0.69
N ASP A 62 19.77 -23.01 1.65
CA ASP A 62 18.32 -23.09 1.51
C ASP A 62 17.67 -21.68 1.57
N GLY A 63 16.40 -21.58 1.19
CA GLY A 63 15.73 -20.29 1.12
C GLY A 63 15.56 -19.60 2.48
N ARG A 64 15.50 -20.37 3.57
CA ARG A 64 15.32 -19.85 4.94
C ARG A 64 16.63 -19.24 5.44
N ALA A 65 17.74 -19.92 5.20
CA ALA A 65 19.08 -19.44 5.47
C ALA A 65 19.39 -18.19 4.65
N LEU A 66 18.97 -18.15 3.37
CA LEU A 66 19.10 -16.95 2.53
C LEU A 66 18.31 -15.78 3.14
N LEU A 67 17.03 -15.96 3.45
CA LEU A 67 16.20 -14.91 4.06
C LEU A 67 16.83 -14.40 5.37
N GLN A 68 17.32 -15.30 6.22
CA GLN A 68 17.97 -14.92 7.48
C GLN A 68 19.24 -14.09 7.24
N ALA A 69 20.09 -14.50 6.29
CA ALA A 69 21.30 -13.76 5.93
C ALA A 69 20.96 -12.35 5.41
N LEU A 70 19.94 -12.23 4.55
CA LEU A 70 19.51 -10.93 4.02
C LEU A 70 19.01 -9.99 5.12
N ARG A 71 18.19 -10.48 6.05
CA ARG A 71 17.67 -9.66 7.16
C ARG A 71 18.73 -9.31 8.22
N ALA A 72 19.82 -10.08 8.31
CA ALA A 72 20.91 -9.81 9.24
C ALA A 72 21.97 -8.85 8.66
N GLU A 73 22.30 -9.01 7.38
CA GLU A 73 23.49 -8.39 6.77
C GLU A 73 23.18 -7.38 5.68
N HIS A 74 21.95 -7.35 5.14
CA HIS A 74 21.56 -6.55 3.98
C HIS A 74 20.30 -5.70 4.24
N SER A 75 20.36 -4.75 5.17
CA SER A 75 19.23 -3.88 5.54
C SER A 75 18.63 -3.07 4.38
N ALA A 76 19.43 -2.80 3.33
CA ALA A 76 18.93 -2.17 2.10
C ALA A 76 17.86 -3.01 1.37
N LEU A 77 17.78 -4.31 1.64
CA LEU A 77 16.83 -5.25 1.04
C LEU A 77 15.67 -5.60 1.99
N ASP A 78 15.54 -4.94 3.14
CA ASP A 78 14.47 -5.21 4.11
C ASP A 78 13.08 -4.92 3.54
N ALA A 79 12.98 -3.94 2.65
CA ALA A 79 11.73 -3.57 1.98
C ALA A 79 11.45 -4.41 0.72
N VAL A 80 12.39 -5.26 0.29
CA VAL A 80 12.22 -6.13 -0.88
C VAL A 80 11.39 -7.35 -0.47
N PRO A 81 10.24 -7.58 -1.13
CA PRO A 81 9.39 -8.73 -0.83
C PRO A 81 10.13 -10.03 -1.09
N PHE A 82 10.00 -10.96 -0.16
CA PHE A 82 10.59 -12.28 -0.23
C PHE A 82 9.47 -13.32 -0.24
N LEU A 83 9.31 -14.00 -1.38
CA LEU A 83 8.30 -15.02 -1.61
C LEU A 83 8.94 -16.40 -1.65
N PHE A 84 8.37 -17.36 -0.93
CA PHE A 84 8.83 -18.75 -1.01
C PHE A 84 8.15 -19.52 -2.15
N LEU A 85 8.88 -20.37 -2.85
CA LEU A 85 8.34 -21.51 -3.59
C LEU A 85 8.37 -22.72 -2.64
N THR A 86 7.27 -23.45 -2.53
CA THR A 86 7.12 -24.46 -1.48
C THR A 86 6.37 -25.69 -1.96
N ALA A 87 6.75 -26.89 -1.49
CA ALA A 87 5.99 -28.10 -1.79
C ALA A 87 4.71 -28.16 -0.92
N PHE A 88 3.69 -28.89 -1.38
CA PHE A 88 2.43 -29.05 -0.64
C PHE A 88 2.62 -29.55 0.82
N GLY A 89 3.66 -30.36 1.07
CA GLY A 89 3.99 -30.89 2.39
C GLY A 89 4.52 -29.86 3.40
N ASP A 90 5.08 -28.75 2.93
CA ASP A 90 5.69 -27.73 3.78
C ASP A 90 4.66 -26.76 4.37
N ARG A 91 3.37 -26.89 4.01
CA ARG A 91 2.27 -26.12 4.63
C ARG A 91 2.22 -26.27 6.14
N ALA A 92 2.65 -27.41 6.68
CA ALA A 92 2.75 -27.60 8.13
C ALA A 92 3.75 -26.62 8.77
N ASP A 93 4.88 -26.37 8.10
CA ASP A 93 5.89 -25.41 8.56
C ASP A 93 5.40 -23.96 8.46
N ILE A 94 4.46 -23.66 7.54
CA ILE A 94 3.74 -22.38 7.49
C ILE A 94 2.83 -22.23 8.71
N ILE A 95 2.02 -23.26 9.01
CA ILE A 95 1.08 -23.27 10.14
C ILE A 95 1.82 -23.16 11.48
N ASP A 96 2.95 -23.84 11.61
CA ASP A 96 3.82 -23.79 12.79
C ASP A 96 4.61 -22.47 12.91
N GLY A 97 4.48 -21.56 11.92
CA GLY A 97 5.14 -20.27 11.90
C GLY A 97 6.66 -20.36 11.77
N LYS A 98 7.18 -21.41 11.13
CA LYS A 98 8.62 -21.60 10.90
C LYS A 98 9.16 -20.77 9.73
N MET A 99 8.27 -20.24 8.88
CA MET A 99 8.57 -19.35 7.74
C MET A 99 8.41 -17.86 8.08
N ARG A 100 8.52 -17.48 9.36
CA ARG A 100 8.44 -16.07 9.81
C ARG A 100 9.46 -15.21 9.07
N GLY A 101 9.00 -14.08 8.54
CA GLY A 101 9.84 -13.07 7.87
C GLY A 101 9.75 -13.06 6.33
N ALA A 102 9.08 -14.04 5.72
CA ALA A 102 8.67 -13.97 4.32
C ALA A 102 7.32 -13.26 4.18
N ASP A 103 7.12 -12.64 3.02
CA ASP A 103 5.92 -11.86 2.71
C ASP A 103 4.79 -12.73 2.18
N ASP A 104 5.12 -13.83 1.49
CA ASP A 104 4.14 -14.82 0.98
C ASP A 104 4.82 -16.12 0.53
N TYR A 105 4.02 -17.05 0.03
CA TYR A 105 4.49 -18.29 -0.58
C TYR A 105 3.62 -18.74 -1.76
N ILE A 106 4.22 -19.54 -2.63
CA ILE A 106 3.59 -20.13 -3.81
C ILE A 106 3.83 -21.63 -3.79
N VAL A 107 2.74 -22.38 -3.84
CA VAL A 107 2.78 -23.84 -3.76
C VAL A 107 3.15 -24.44 -5.12
N LYS A 108 4.09 -25.39 -5.13
CA LYS A 108 4.44 -26.24 -6.27
C LYS A 108 3.40 -27.38 -6.43
N PRO A 109 3.02 -27.76 -7.66
CA PRO A 109 3.48 -27.24 -8.95
C PRO A 109 3.02 -25.79 -9.18
N VAL A 110 3.88 -24.98 -9.78
CA VAL A 110 3.67 -23.55 -9.94
C VAL A 110 2.58 -23.30 -10.99
N ASP A 111 1.51 -22.63 -10.58
CA ASP A 111 0.55 -22.02 -11.49
C ASP A 111 1.06 -20.61 -11.85
N TYR A 112 1.43 -20.40 -13.12
CA TYR A 112 2.05 -19.16 -13.56
C TYR A 112 1.10 -17.96 -13.50
N GLU A 113 -0.22 -18.15 -13.66
CA GLU A 113 -1.18 -17.06 -13.49
C GLU A 113 -1.21 -16.59 -12.02
N VAL A 114 -1.21 -17.55 -11.08
CA VAL A 114 -1.16 -17.27 -9.64
C VAL A 114 0.18 -16.61 -9.25
N LEU A 115 1.29 -17.11 -9.78
CA LEU A 115 2.63 -16.55 -9.59
C LEU A 115 2.67 -15.07 -10.01
N LEU A 116 2.28 -14.79 -11.24
CA LEU A 116 2.31 -13.43 -11.80
C LEU A 116 1.36 -12.49 -11.04
N ALA A 117 0.17 -12.97 -10.66
CA ALA A 117 -0.77 -12.19 -9.86
C ALA A 117 -0.22 -11.85 -8.47
N THR A 118 0.46 -12.82 -7.83
CA THR A 118 1.08 -12.67 -6.51
C THR A 118 2.24 -11.68 -6.56
N ILE A 119 3.16 -11.85 -7.52
CA ILE A 119 4.27 -10.93 -7.76
C ILE A 119 3.76 -9.51 -8.02
N ALA A 120 2.77 -9.36 -8.92
CA ALA A 120 2.22 -8.05 -9.23
C ALA A 120 1.54 -7.40 -8.00
N ALA A 121 0.92 -8.18 -7.11
CA ALA A 121 0.33 -7.67 -5.88
C ALA A 121 1.37 -7.14 -4.91
N HIS A 122 2.46 -7.89 -4.67
CA HIS A 122 3.56 -7.47 -3.80
C HIS A 122 4.31 -6.28 -4.35
N LEU A 123 4.61 -6.26 -5.65
CA LEU A 123 5.23 -5.09 -6.29
C LEU A 123 4.33 -3.85 -6.22
N ARG A 124 3.00 -3.99 -6.41
CA ARG A 124 2.06 -2.87 -6.20
C ARG A 124 2.04 -2.41 -4.75
N GLN A 125 2.14 -3.32 -3.78
CA GLN A 125 2.18 -2.97 -2.37
C GLN A 125 3.46 -2.19 -2.02
N VAL A 126 4.62 -2.67 -2.44
CA VAL A 126 5.90 -1.97 -2.26
C VAL A 126 5.87 -0.64 -2.98
N ARG A 127 5.43 -0.61 -4.24
CA ARG A 127 5.27 0.64 -4.99
C ARG A 127 4.31 1.57 -4.29
N ARG A 128 3.25 1.10 -3.64
CA ARG A 128 2.32 1.95 -2.88
C ARG A 128 2.90 2.44 -1.56
N VAL A 129 3.81 1.69 -0.93
CA VAL A 129 4.55 2.14 0.26
C VAL A 129 5.70 3.09 -0.14
N ALA A 130 6.34 2.87 -1.27
CA ALA A 130 7.35 3.76 -1.84
C ALA A 130 6.74 5.00 -2.48
N SER A 131 5.59 4.85 -3.16
CA SER A 131 4.70 5.90 -3.66
C SER A 131 3.71 6.34 -2.60
N ALA A 132 3.87 5.91 -1.34
CA ALA A 132 3.47 6.65 -0.12
C ALA A 132 4.41 7.86 0.09
N ARG A 133 5.34 8.10 -0.87
CA ARG A 133 5.87 9.39 -1.30
C ARG A 133 4.97 10.18 -2.31
N PRO A 134 3.61 10.21 -2.29
CA PRO A 134 2.87 11.32 -2.89
C PRO A 134 2.88 12.51 -1.91
N THR A 135 3.67 12.41 -0.84
CA THR A 135 3.81 13.36 0.24
C THR A 135 4.42 14.63 -0.27
N GLU A 136 5.43 14.62 -1.13
CA GLU A 136 6.05 15.90 -1.56
C GLU A 136 5.07 16.80 -2.30
N GLY A 137 4.27 16.25 -3.23
CA GLY A 137 3.25 17.03 -3.95
C GLY A 137 2.10 17.48 -3.04
N ALA A 138 1.59 16.60 -2.17
CA ALA A 138 0.51 16.95 -1.25
C ALA A 138 0.98 17.88 -0.12
N VAL A 139 2.20 17.69 0.39
CA VAL A 139 2.86 18.56 1.37
C VAL A 139 3.10 19.92 0.75
N GLU A 140 3.61 20.00 -0.48
CA GLU A 140 3.86 21.27 -1.14
C GLU A 140 2.56 21.98 -1.53
N ALA A 141 1.54 21.25 -2.00
CA ALA A 141 0.20 21.82 -2.24
C ALA A 141 -0.44 22.34 -0.95
N ALA A 142 -0.34 21.59 0.16
CA ALA A 142 -0.84 22.01 1.45
C ALA A 142 -0.04 23.19 2.03
N ARG A 143 1.29 23.21 1.85
CA ARG A 143 2.16 24.34 2.23
C ARG A 143 1.83 25.58 1.41
N THR A 144 1.58 25.44 0.11
CA THR A 144 1.19 26.53 -0.78
C THR A 144 -0.17 27.10 -0.34
N ALA A 145 -1.17 26.23 -0.13
CA ALA A 145 -2.48 26.63 0.38
C ALA A 145 -2.42 27.34 1.74
N LEU A 146 -1.48 26.93 2.61
CA LEU A 146 -1.27 27.56 3.91
C LEU A 146 -0.48 28.88 3.82
N ALA A 147 0.48 28.98 2.90
CA ALA A 147 1.32 30.16 2.68
C ALA A 147 0.55 31.31 2.01
N GLU A 148 -0.50 31.01 1.23
CA GLU A 148 -1.34 32.01 0.58
C GLU A 148 -2.15 32.89 1.56
N ALA A 149 -2.10 32.64 2.87
CA ALA A 149 -2.50 33.56 3.95
C ALA A 149 -3.90 34.22 3.82
N GLU A 150 -4.85 33.57 3.14
CA GLU A 150 -6.22 34.04 3.01
C GLU A 150 -7.23 33.10 3.70
N ALA A 151 -8.44 33.61 3.97
CA ALA A 151 -9.55 32.90 4.61
C ALA A 151 -9.97 31.58 3.91
N GLY A 152 -9.43 31.31 2.72
CA GLY A 152 -9.66 30.09 1.93
C GLY A 152 -8.69 28.94 2.18
N ALA A 153 -7.62 29.11 2.98
CA ALA A 153 -6.58 28.09 3.15
C ALA A 153 -7.15 26.74 3.64
N TRP A 154 -8.01 26.75 4.65
CA TRP A 154 -8.65 25.52 5.15
C TRP A 154 -9.59 24.89 4.12
N ALA A 155 -10.32 25.71 3.37
CA ALA A 155 -11.18 25.23 2.30
C ALA A 155 -10.39 24.60 1.14
N ALA A 156 -9.16 25.05 0.89
CA ALA A 156 -8.25 24.41 -0.06
C ALA A 156 -7.72 23.06 0.48
N LEU A 157 -7.39 22.97 1.76
CA LEU A 157 -6.99 21.70 2.39
C LEU A 157 -8.13 20.66 2.41
N ASP A 158 -9.37 21.09 2.53
CA ASP A 158 -10.55 20.23 2.44
C ASP A 158 -10.79 19.65 1.04
N ARG A 159 -10.19 20.23 -0.01
CA ARG A 159 -10.24 19.70 -1.39
C ARG A 159 -9.16 18.65 -1.66
N LEU A 160 -8.19 18.49 -0.77
CA LEU A 160 -7.12 17.53 -0.94
C LEU A 160 -7.61 16.10 -0.63
N SER A 161 -7.20 15.15 -1.47
CA SER A 161 -7.57 13.74 -1.33
C SER A 161 -6.82 13.00 -0.22
N GLN A 162 -5.82 13.64 0.39
CA GLN A 162 -4.99 13.09 1.46
C GLN A 162 -5.50 13.55 2.83
N GLY A 163 -5.33 12.70 3.86
CA GLY A 163 -5.67 13.08 5.22
C GLY A 163 -4.65 14.05 5.79
N ILE A 164 -5.06 15.30 6.06
CA ILE A 164 -4.19 16.35 6.59
C ILE A 164 -4.69 16.79 7.96
N VAL A 165 -3.77 16.88 8.91
CA VAL A 165 -3.99 17.48 10.24
C VAL A 165 -2.94 18.56 10.46
N LEU A 166 -3.38 19.73 10.90
CA LEU A 166 -2.52 20.84 11.30
C LEU A 166 -2.51 20.96 12.83
N LEU A 167 -1.32 21.08 13.41
CA LEU A 167 -1.10 21.19 14.84
C LEU A 167 -0.42 22.52 15.18
N ASP A 168 -0.78 23.09 16.32
CA ASP A 168 -0.11 24.26 16.90
C ASP A 168 1.21 23.88 17.61
N PRO A 169 2.01 24.85 18.12
CA PRO A 169 3.23 24.55 18.87
C PRO A 169 3.01 23.74 20.17
N ALA A 170 1.79 23.73 20.71
CA ALA A 170 1.41 22.94 21.88
C ALA A 170 0.91 21.52 21.52
N GLY A 171 0.91 21.17 20.22
CA GLY A 171 0.43 19.89 19.72
C GLY A 171 -1.10 19.76 19.66
N GLN A 172 -1.84 20.87 19.77
CA GLN A 172 -3.29 20.91 19.63
C GLN A 172 -3.69 20.97 18.16
N VAL A 173 -4.80 20.31 17.82
CA VAL A 173 -5.33 20.29 16.46
C VAL A 173 -5.95 21.64 16.13
N LEU A 174 -5.33 22.36 15.18
CA LEU A 174 -5.88 23.58 14.60
C LEU A 174 -6.88 23.27 13.50
N HIS A 175 -6.57 22.28 12.67
CA HIS A 175 -7.41 21.89 11.55
C HIS A 175 -7.21 20.40 11.22
N ALA A 176 -8.26 19.76 10.73
CA ALA A 176 -8.20 18.42 10.16
C ALA A 176 -9.25 18.32 9.07
N ASN A 177 -8.81 17.95 7.86
CA ASN A 177 -9.70 17.87 6.72
C ASN A 177 -10.63 16.64 6.80
N ALA A 178 -11.65 16.60 5.95
CA ALA A 178 -12.64 15.52 5.93
C ALA A 178 -12.00 14.12 5.81
N VAL A 179 -10.93 14.00 5.01
CA VAL A 179 -10.21 12.74 4.81
C VAL A 179 -9.48 12.30 6.09
N ALA A 180 -8.79 13.21 6.79
CA ALA A 180 -8.13 12.91 8.06
C ALA A 180 -9.12 12.43 9.13
N ARG A 181 -10.26 13.12 9.26
CA ARG A 181 -11.32 12.72 10.20
C ARG A 181 -11.87 11.33 9.90
N ALA A 182 -12.02 11.00 8.62
CA ALA A 182 -12.44 9.66 8.19
C ALA A 182 -11.38 8.59 8.48
N LEU A 183 -10.10 8.95 8.46
CA LEU A 183 -8.97 8.05 8.76
C LEU A 183 -8.76 7.83 10.27
N CYS A 184 -9.25 8.73 11.12
CA CYS A 184 -9.14 8.66 12.58
C CYS A 184 -10.40 8.08 13.26
N GLN A 185 -11.20 7.28 12.54
CA GLN A 185 -12.36 6.59 13.10
C GLN A 185 -11.91 5.51 14.13
N PRO A 186 -12.76 5.14 15.10
CA PRO A 186 -12.42 4.10 16.08
C PRO A 186 -11.95 2.80 15.43
N GLY A 187 -10.86 2.22 15.92
CA GLY A 187 -10.26 0.99 15.37
C GLY A 187 -9.33 1.21 14.18
N SER A 188 -9.09 2.47 13.78
CA SER A 188 -8.07 2.82 12.77
C SER A 188 -6.63 2.78 13.32
N GLY A 189 -6.45 2.66 14.64
CA GLY A 189 -5.16 2.86 15.29
C GLY A 189 -4.84 4.33 15.61
N LEU A 190 -5.72 5.26 15.19
CA LEU A 190 -5.62 6.69 15.42
C LEU A 190 -6.90 7.25 16.02
N ARG A 191 -6.74 8.21 16.93
CA ARG A 191 -7.83 9.00 17.49
C ARG A 191 -7.50 10.48 17.33
N LEU A 192 -8.49 11.23 16.84
CA LEU A 192 -8.40 12.66 16.60
C LEU A 192 -9.48 13.35 17.44
N ASP A 193 -9.05 13.98 18.54
CA ASP A 193 -9.88 14.83 19.38
C ASP A 193 -9.28 16.26 19.35
N GLU A 194 -9.04 16.88 20.52
CA GLU A 194 -8.24 18.10 20.64
C GLU A 194 -6.76 17.87 20.27
N THR A 195 -6.29 16.62 20.38
CA THR A 195 -4.96 16.20 19.96
C THR A 195 -5.02 14.93 19.10
N LEU A 196 -3.98 14.71 18.29
CA LEU A 196 -3.80 13.48 17.53
C LEU A 196 -3.09 12.44 18.40
N ARG A 197 -3.70 11.27 18.59
CA ARG A 197 -3.17 10.18 19.44
C ARG A 197 -3.20 8.85 18.70
N ALA A 198 -2.21 8.01 18.94
CA ALA A 198 -2.24 6.62 18.50
C ALA A 198 -2.94 5.77 19.57
N GLU A 199 -3.77 4.82 19.14
CA GLU A 199 -4.50 3.91 20.04
C GLU A 199 -3.57 2.80 20.58
N VAL A 200 -2.58 2.41 19.78
CA VAL A 200 -1.55 1.42 20.11
C VAL A 200 -0.19 2.12 20.08
N GLU A 201 0.63 1.89 21.12
CA GLU A 201 1.96 2.51 21.27
C GLU A 201 1.96 4.06 21.16
N PRO A 202 1.19 4.78 22.00
CA PRO A 202 1.07 6.25 21.93
C PRO A 202 2.40 7.00 22.07
N THR A 203 3.40 6.38 22.70
CA THR A 203 4.73 6.95 22.90
C THR A 203 5.45 7.24 21.58
N LYS A 204 5.35 6.36 20.56
CA LYS A 204 6.01 6.54 19.27
C LYS A 204 5.53 7.80 18.54
N LEU A 205 4.22 8.01 18.52
CA LEU A 205 3.65 9.23 17.94
C LEU A 205 4.07 10.47 18.73
N ARG A 206 4.06 10.39 20.06
CA ARG A 206 4.47 11.51 20.91
C ARG A 206 5.93 11.90 20.68
N GLU A 207 6.82 10.92 20.54
CA GLU A 207 8.24 11.13 20.24
C GLU A 207 8.42 11.81 18.87
N GLY A 208 7.78 11.28 17.82
CA GLY A 208 7.84 11.89 16.48
C GLY A 208 7.30 13.32 16.44
N LEU A 209 6.19 13.60 17.14
CA LEU A 209 5.66 14.96 17.26
C LEU A 209 6.60 15.90 18.02
N THR A 210 7.18 15.41 19.11
CA THR A 210 8.15 16.18 19.91
C THR A 210 9.38 16.52 19.08
N GLU A 211 9.87 15.57 18.28
CA GLU A 211 10.99 15.77 17.36
C GLU A 211 10.65 16.79 16.27
N ALA A 212 9.47 16.69 15.63
CA ALA A 212 9.03 17.65 14.63
C ALA A 212 8.87 19.08 15.18
N LEU A 213 8.41 19.21 16.43
CA LEU A 213 8.26 20.49 17.13
C LEU A 213 9.61 21.07 17.59
N SER A 214 10.56 20.23 17.99
CA SER A 214 11.84 20.63 18.60
C SER A 214 13.02 20.66 17.62
N GLY A 215 12.91 20.02 16.46
CA GLY A 215 13.96 19.90 15.45
C GLY A 215 14.36 21.24 14.83
N GLY A 216 15.62 21.35 14.40
CA GLY A 216 16.16 22.51 13.67
C GLY A 216 15.53 22.67 12.26
N THR A 217 16.06 23.59 11.45
CA THR A 217 15.58 24.02 10.10
C THR A 217 15.41 22.92 9.03
N SER A 218 15.56 21.64 9.37
CA SER A 218 15.39 20.53 8.44
C SER A 218 13.90 20.25 8.22
N THR A 219 13.42 20.46 6.99
CA THR A 219 12.09 20.10 6.48
C THR A 219 11.88 18.59 6.31
N ALA A 220 12.64 17.76 7.02
CA ALA A 220 12.62 16.32 6.86
C ALA A 220 11.26 15.74 7.30
N VAL A 221 10.64 15.00 6.40
CA VAL A 221 9.39 14.28 6.67
C VAL A 221 9.74 12.95 7.34
N ALA A 222 9.61 12.89 8.67
CA ALA A 222 9.85 11.66 9.42
C ALA A 222 8.59 10.75 9.37
N PRO A 223 8.71 9.50 8.87
CA PRO A 223 7.61 8.56 8.92
C PRO A 223 7.46 7.95 10.31
N VAL A 224 6.25 8.00 10.86
CA VAL A 224 5.86 7.33 12.10
C VAL A 224 4.84 6.24 11.76
N PRO A 225 5.27 4.98 11.59
CA PRO A 225 4.36 3.87 11.35
C PRO A 225 3.57 3.54 12.61
N LEU A 226 2.26 3.34 12.48
CA LEU A 226 1.38 2.95 13.57
C LEU A 226 0.87 1.52 13.42
N VAL A 227 0.33 1.00 14.52
CA VAL A 227 -0.24 -0.34 14.62
C VAL A 227 -1.75 -0.22 14.83
N ARG A 228 -2.53 -1.00 14.07
CA ARG A 228 -3.96 -1.16 14.35
C ARG A 228 -4.17 -2.19 15.46
N PRO A 229 -5.19 -2.01 16.32
CA PRO A 229 -5.55 -3.00 17.33
C PRO A 229 -5.91 -4.39 16.76
N ASP A 230 -6.44 -4.45 15.53
CA ASP A 230 -7.05 -5.66 14.95
C ASP A 230 -6.21 -6.35 13.85
N ARG A 231 -5.31 -5.63 13.17
CA ARG A 231 -4.64 -6.09 11.93
C ARG A 231 -3.12 -5.94 11.90
N GLY A 232 -2.49 -5.50 13.00
CA GLY A 232 -1.03 -5.43 13.14
C GLY A 232 -0.34 -4.30 12.35
N GLN A 233 -0.77 -4.00 11.12
CA GLN A 233 -0.29 -2.84 10.34
C GLN A 233 -1.33 -1.72 10.33
N GLY A 234 -0.92 -0.51 10.71
CA GLY A 234 -1.75 0.68 10.76
C GLY A 234 -1.32 1.79 9.82
N PRO A 235 -1.95 2.96 9.93
CA PRO A 235 -1.59 4.12 9.12
C PRO A 235 -0.16 4.58 9.41
N ILE A 236 0.48 5.13 8.38
CA ILE A 236 1.78 5.80 8.46
C ILE A 236 1.52 7.30 8.53
N LEU A 237 2.10 7.94 9.54
CA LEU A 237 2.06 9.39 9.68
C LEU A 237 3.33 10.00 9.13
N LEU A 238 3.19 11.07 8.37
CA LEU A 238 4.30 11.82 7.80
C LEU A 238 4.26 13.23 8.40
N LEU A 239 5.24 13.54 9.25
CA LEU A 239 5.29 14.77 10.04
C LEU A 239 6.17 15.80 9.34
N SER A 240 5.66 17.01 9.11
CA SER A 240 6.40 18.10 8.48
C SER A 240 6.27 19.38 9.31
N ARG A 241 7.39 20.04 9.59
CA ARG A 241 7.39 21.33 10.28
C ARG A 241 6.94 22.44 9.33
N LEU A 242 6.12 23.35 9.85
CA LEU A 242 5.67 24.54 9.15
C LEU A 242 6.44 25.77 9.64
N ASP A 243 6.79 26.66 8.72
CA ASP A 243 7.46 27.91 9.06
C ASP A 243 6.47 28.88 9.72
N SER A 244 6.93 29.63 10.72
CA SER A 244 6.14 30.59 11.48
C SER A 244 5.60 31.77 10.65
N SER A 245 6.03 31.91 9.39
CA SER A 245 5.53 32.91 8.44
C SER A 245 4.15 32.57 7.87
N THR A 246 3.63 31.37 8.10
CA THR A 246 2.30 30.92 7.63
C THR A 246 1.11 31.64 8.28
N GLY A 247 1.34 32.50 9.29
CA GLY A 247 0.34 33.43 9.83
C GLY A 247 -0.85 32.79 10.57
N GLN A 248 -1.00 31.46 10.57
CA GLN A 248 -2.14 30.74 11.13
C GLN A 248 -1.86 29.98 12.43
N GLY A 249 -0.68 30.18 13.03
CA GLY A 249 -0.30 29.54 14.29
C GLY A 249 0.00 28.03 14.16
N ALA A 250 -0.04 27.46 12.95
CA ALA A 250 0.32 26.07 12.71
C ALA A 250 1.84 25.88 12.76
N ALA A 251 2.28 24.87 13.50
CA ALA A 251 3.68 24.52 13.68
C ALA A 251 4.06 23.20 13.01
N VAL A 252 3.12 22.25 12.96
CA VAL A 252 3.34 20.92 12.37
C VAL A 252 2.16 20.54 11.50
N MET A 253 2.46 20.03 10.32
CA MET A 253 1.52 19.34 9.44
C MET A 253 1.74 17.84 9.53
N VAL A 254 0.66 17.09 9.68
CA VAL A 254 0.64 15.63 9.71
C VAL A 254 -0.16 15.14 8.52
N LEU A 255 0.51 14.39 7.63
CA LEU A 255 -0.18 13.64 6.58
C LEU A 255 -0.44 12.22 7.07
N ILE A 256 -1.68 11.77 6.99
CA ILE A 256 -2.10 10.42 7.34
C ILE A 256 -2.19 9.60 6.05
N VAL A 257 -1.31 8.60 5.93
CA VAL A 257 -1.33 7.65 4.82
C VAL A 257 -1.71 6.29 5.36
N ASP A 258 -2.87 5.78 4.95
CA ASP A 258 -3.30 4.45 5.35
C ASP A 258 -3.02 3.45 4.23
N PRO A 259 -1.95 2.63 4.34
CA PRO A 259 -1.66 1.62 3.32
C PRO A 259 -2.76 0.57 3.25
N ALA A 260 -3.53 0.30 4.30
CA ALA A 260 -4.62 -0.67 4.19
C ALA A 260 -5.85 -0.09 3.46
N ARG A 261 -5.96 1.24 3.33
CA ARG A 261 -7.07 1.88 2.61
C ARG A 261 -6.84 1.78 1.11
N ARG A 262 -7.65 0.96 0.44
CA ARG A 262 -7.84 1.06 -1.00
C ARG A 262 -8.63 2.34 -1.25
N ALA A 263 -8.17 3.22 -2.15
CA ALA A 263 -8.91 4.41 -2.53
C ALA A 263 -10.27 3.96 -3.07
N VAL A 264 -11.32 4.18 -2.27
CA VAL A 264 -12.69 3.90 -2.71
C VAL A 264 -12.98 4.92 -3.80
N PRO A 265 -13.22 4.49 -5.05
CA PRO A 265 -13.48 5.43 -6.11
C PRO A 265 -14.78 6.19 -5.78
N ASP A 266 -14.75 7.52 -5.96
CA ASP A 266 -15.93 8.36 -5.75
C ASP A 266 -17.10 7.86 -6.62
N PRO A 267 -18.25 7.48 -6.02
CA PRO A 267 -19.40 7.00 -6.77
C PRO A 267 -19.88 7.98 -7.86
N ASP A 268 -19.76 9.30 -7.64
CA ASP A 268 -20.17 10.30 -8.63
C ASP A 268 -19.17 10.42 -9.79
N LEU A 269 -17.88 10.22 -9.53
CA LEU A 269 -16.87 10.08 -10.57
C LEU A 269 -17.09 8.81 -11.40
N LEU A 270 -17.34 7.67 -10.76
CA LEU A 270 -17.64 6.41 -11.45
C LEU A 270 -18.87 6.52 -12.33
N ARG A 271 -19.91 7.20 -11.84
CA ARG A 271 -21.15 7.43 -12.58
C ARG A 271 -20.89 8.22 -13.88
N ARG A 272 -20.07 9.27 -13.79
CA ARG A 272 -19.72 10.15 -14.92
C ARG A 272 -18.75 9.49 -15.89
N ALA A 273 -17.68 8.88 -15.38
CA ALA A 273 -16.61 8.31 -16.20
C ALA A 273 -17.01 7.01 -16.91
N LEU A 274 -17.85 6.18 -16.29
CA LEU A 274 -18.22 4.85 -16.77
C LEU A 274 -19.70 4.71 -17.16
N GLY A 275 -20.49 5.79 -17.11
CA GLY A 275 -21.92 5.77 -17.47
C GLY A 275 -22.77 4.83 -16.58
N LEU A 276 -22.36 4.65 -15.32
CA LEU A 276 -23.03 3.75 -14.39
C LEU A 276 -24.32 4.37 -13.83
N THR A 277 -25.25 3.53 -13.41
CA THR A 277 -26.38 3.97 -12.57
C THR A 277 -25.92 4.19 -11.12
N PRO A 278 -26.69 4.92 -10.28
CA PRO A 278 -26.31 5.11 -8.87
C PRO A 278 -26.07 3.80 -8.11
N THR A 279 -26.89 2.79 -8.37
CA THR A 279 -26.76 1.46 -7.76
C THR A 279 -25.53 0.71 -8.25
N GLU A 280 -25.22 0.79 -9.55
CA GLU A 280 -24.03 0.18 -10.15
C GLU A 280 -22.73 0.83 -9.66
N ALA A 281 -22.69 2.17 -9.57
CA ALA A 281 -21.54 2.90 -9.04
C ALA A 281 -21.28 2.55 -7.57
N ARG A 282 -22.34 2.43 -6.76
CA ARG A 282 -22.25 2.04 -5.36
C ARG A 282 -21.76 0.59 -5.18
N ILE A 283 -22.25 -0.35 -5.98
CA ILE A 283 -21.76 -1.74 -6.00
C ILE A 283 -20.29 -1.78 -6.44
N SER A 284 -19.93 -1.03 -7.47
CA SER A 284 -18.55 -0.97 -8.00
C SER A 284 -17.57 -0.39 -6.97
N GLY A 285 -17.96 0.66 -6.24
CA GLY A 285 -17.15 1.22 -5.16
C GLY A 285 -16.90 0.23 -4.02
N LEU A 286 -17.93 -0.53 -3.61
CA LEU A 286 -17.80 -1.59 -2.59
C LEU A 286 -16.96 -2.79 -3.08
N LEU A 287 -17.05 -3.11 -4.37
CA LEU A 287 -16.21 -4.12 -4.99
C LEU A 287 -14.74 -3.69 -5.00
N ALA A 288 -14.45 -2.44 -5.38
CA ALA A 288 -13.10 -1.87 -5.41
C ALA A 288 -12.48 -1.74 -4.02
N SER A 289 -13.29 -1.54 -2.97
CA SER A 289 -12.83 -1.56 -1.58
C SER A 289 -12.52 -2.98 -1.06
N GLY A 290 -12.81 -4.01 -1.86
CA GLY A 290 -12.45 -5.40 -1.59
C GLY A 290 -13.56 -6.24 -0.95
N LEU A 291 -14.80 -5.75 -0.90
CA LEU A 291 -15.92 -6.58 -0.44
C LEU A 291 -16.27 -7.63 -1.51
N ARG A 292 -16.61 -8.82 -1.04
CA ARG A 292 -17.14 -9.90 -1.86
C ARG A 292 -18.64 -9.69 -2.12
N SER A 293 -19.15 -10.25 -3.22
CA SER A 293 -20.53 -10.02 -3.68
C SER A 293 -21.62 -10.40 -2.67
N ASP A 294 -21.36 -11.40 -1.82
CA ASP A 294 -22.20 -11.79 -0.68
C ASP A 294 -22.26 -10.68 0.38
N ALA A 295 -21.09 -10.17 0.80
CA ALA A 295 -20.99 -9.07 1.76
C ALA A 295 -21.56 -7.75 1.21
N ILE A 296 -21.45 -7.52 -0.11
CA ILE A 296 -22.08 -6.37 -0.78
C ILE A 296 -23.60 -6.47 -0.70
N ALA A 297 -24.16 -7.67 -0.92
CA ALA A 297 -25.60 -7.90 -0.85
C ALA A 297 -26.15 -7.61 0.57
N GLU A 298 -25.45 -8.09 1.60
CA GLU A 298 -25.76 -7.80 3.01
C GLU A 298 -25.66 -6.29 3.31
N THR A 299 -24.57 -5.64 2.89
CA THR A 299 -24.33 -4.20 3.12
C THR A 299 -25.40 -3.32 2.47
N LEU A 300 -25.93 -3.75 1.32
CA LEU A 300 -26.92 -3.01 0.55
C LEU A 300 -28.37 -3.38 0.90
N GLY A 301 -28.58 -4.43 1.72
CA GLY A 301 -29.92 -4.94 2.04
C GLY A 301 -30.67 -5.51 0.84
N VAL A 302 -29.95 -6.09 -0.14
CA VAL A 302 -30.52 -6.66 -1.37
C VAL A 302 -30.13 -8.13 -1.52
N SER A 303 -30.78 -8.85 -2.43
CA SER A 303 -30.42 -10.25 -2.68
C SER A 303 -29.07 -10.39 -3.41
N PRO A 304 -28.31 -11.49 -3.20
CA PRO A 304 -27.10 -11.78 -3.96
C PRO A 304 -27.33 -11.83 -5.48
N THR A 305 -28.51 -12.30 -5.90
CA THR A 305 -28.92 -12.31 -7.31
C THR A 305 -29.09 -10.90 -7.90
N THR A 306 -29.51 -9.94 -7.09
CA THR A 306 -29.62 -8.52 -7.48
C THR A 306 -28.23 -7.91 -7.70
N VAL A 307 -27.28 -8.18 -6.78
CA VAL A 307 -25.88 -7.76 -6.94
C VAL A 307 -25.26 -8.36 -8.20
N ALA A 308 -25.47 -9.66 -8.44
CA ALA A 308 -24.98 -10.33 -9.64
C ALA A 308 -25.56 -9.72 -10.95
N SER A 309 -26.84 -9.34 -10.94
CA SER A 309 -27.48 -8.67 -12.09
C SER A 309 -26.85 -7.30 -12.38
N HIS A 310 -26.65 -6.49 -11.35
CA HIS A 310 -25.99 -5.18 -11.51
C HIS A 310 -24.53 -5.32 -11.94
N LEU A 311 -23.77 -6.27 -11.37
CA LEU A 311 -22.39 -6.53 -11.79
C LEU A 311 -22.33 -6.96 -13.26
N LYS A 312 -23.25 -7.81 -13.73
CA LYS A 312 -23.35 -8.17 -15.16
C LYS A 312 -23.54 -6.93 -16.05
N SER A 313 -24.35 -5.97 -15.62
CA SER A 313 -24.51 -4.71 -16.35
C SER A 313 -23.26 -3.84 -16.31
N VAL A 314 -22.55 -3.80 -15.17
CA VAL A 314 -21.27 -3.07 -15.04
C VAL A 314 -20.21 -3.68 -15.97
N PHE A 315 -20.05 -5.00 -15.99
CA PHE A 315 -19.13 -5.70 -16.90
C PHE A 315 -19.42 -5.34 -18.36
N ALA A 316 -20.70 -5.31 -18.76
CA ALA A 316 -21.09 -4.93 -20.12
C ALA A 316 -20.78 -3.47 -20.47
N LYS A 317 -20.94 -2.53 -19.52
CA LYS A 317 -20.67 -1.10 -19.74
C LYS A 317 -19.18 -0.73 -19.72
N THR A 318 -18.38 -1.55 -19.04
CA THR A 318 -16.94 -1.32 -18.86
C THR A 318 -16.07 -2.16 -19.79
N GLU A 319 -16.70 -3.02 -20.60
CA GLU A 319 -16.03 -4.01 -21.48
C GLU A 319 -15.05 -4.92 -20.71
N THR A 320 -15.26 -5.09 -19.41
CA THR A 320 -14.45 -5.99 -18.57
C THR A 320 -15.09 -7.37 -18.50
N HIS A 321 -14.26 -8.42 -18.48
CA HIS A 321 -14.73 -9.81 -18.46
C HIS A 321 -14.39 -10.58 -17.18
N ARG A 322 -13.47 -10.04 -16.35
CA ARG A 322 -13.11 -10.60 -15.05
C ARG A 322 -13.27 -9.55 -13.95
N GLN A 323 -13.68 -9.98 -12.76
CA GLN A 323 -13.85 -9.11 -11.60
C GLN A 323 -12.55 -8.38 -11.23
N THR A 324 -11.39 -9.02 -11.44
CA THR A 324 -10.07 -8.42 -11.23
C THR A 324 -9.81 -7.24 -12.17
N ASP A 325 -10.21 -7.36 -13.45
CA ASP A 325 -10.04 -6.30 -14.45
C ASP A 325 -10.93 -5.10 -14.13
N LEU A 326 -12.17 -5.37 -13.71
CA LEU A 326 -13.10 -4.35 -13.25
C LEU A 326 -12.54 -3.63 -12.01
N VAL A 327 -12.02 -4.36 -11.02
CA VAL A 327 -11.41 -3.74 -9.84
C VAL A 327 -10.17 -2.91 -10.23
N ALA A 328 -9.33 -3.39 -11.14
CA ALA A 328 -8.17 -2.65 -11.62
C ALA A 328 -8.57 -1.35 -12.33
N LEU A 329 -9.58 -1.39 -13.21
CA LEU A 329 -10.15 -0.24 -13.89
C LEU A 329 -10.71 0.79 -12.90
N LEU A 330 -11.47 0.33 -11.90
CA LEU A 330 -12.06 1.19 -10.87
C LEU A 330 -10.99 1.88 -10.03
N LEU A 331 -9.92 1.17 -9.66
CA LEU A 331 -8.79 1.73 -8.90
C LEU A 331 -7.97 2.72 -9.74
N ALA A 332 -7.85 2.49 -11.05
CA ALA A 332 -7.15 3.41 -11.95
C ALA A 332 -7.90 4.75 -12.07
N LEU A 333 -9.23 4.73 -12.05
CA LEU A 333 -10.05 5.95 -12.06
C LEU A 333 -9.94 6.74 -10.75
N SER A 334 -9.71 6.08 -9.60
CA SER A 334 -9.44 6.74 -8.31
C SER A 334 -8.13 7.53 -8.27
N ALA A 335 -7.22 7.28 -9.21
CA ALA A 335 -5.90 7.90 -9.27
C ALA A 335 -5.85 9.16 -10.18
N ILE A 336 -6.93 9.45 -10.90
CA ILE A 336 -7.02 10.64 -11.75
C ILE A 336 -7.49 11.81 -10.88
N PRO A 337 -6.74 12.92 -10.76
CA PRO A 337 -7.20 14.09 -10.05
C PRO A 337 -8.46 14.64 -10.72
N SER A 338 -9.53 14.79 -9.93
CA SER A 338 -10.78 15.42 -10.36
C SER A 338 -10.46 16.86 -10.81
N SER A 339 -10.44 17.10 -12.11
CA SER A 339 -10.37 18.45 -12.67
C SER A 339 -11.80 18.95 -12.87
N GLU A 340 -12.32 19.66 -11.87
CA GLU A 340 -13.45 20.59 -12.01
C GLU A 340 -13.07 21.94 -11.43
#